data_AF-A0A6A0AM06-F1
#
_entry.id   AF-A0A6A0AM06-F1
#
_cell.length_a   1.000
_cell.length_b   1.000
_cell.length_c   1.000
_cell.angle_alpha   90.00
_cell.angle_beta   90.00
_cell.angle_gamma   90.00
#
_symmetry.space_group_name_H-M   'P 1'
#
loop_
_entity.id
_entity.type
_entity.pdbx_description
1 polymer ?
#
loop_
_entity_poly.entity_id
_entity_poly.type
_entity_poly.pdbx_seq_one_letter_code
_entity_poly.pdbx_strand_id
1 'polypeptide(L)' 'MHLGRLFNVETQAIFFNYKEKPVQRMLDFDFVCGRSTPSIACIVVPGSTG' A
#
# COMPACT_ATOMS: atom_id res chain seq x y z
N MET A 1 10.01 21.08 0.05
CA MET A 1 9.60 20.14 1.13
C MET A 1 8.32 20.68 1.76
N HIS A 2 7.18 19.99 1.63
CA HIS A 2 5.91 20.44 2.19
C HIS A 2 5.73 19.84 3.59
N LEU A 3 6.04 20.61 4.64
CA LEU A 3 5.70 20.25 6.02
C LEU A 3 4.19 19.97 6.09
N GLY A 4 3.79 18.72 6.38
CA GLY A 4 2.39 18.32 6.54
C GLY A 4 1.80 17.42 5.45
N ARG A 5 2.49 17.19 4.33
CA ARG A 5 2.02 16.20 3.33
C ARG A 5 2.53 14.81 3.70
N LEU A 6 1.65 13.97 4.27
CA LEU A 6 1.98 12.59 4.69
C LEU A 6 2.10 11.62 3.51
N PHE A 7 1.33 11.84 2.44
CA PHE A 7 1.27 10.95 1.28
C PHE A 7 1.39 11.73 -0.02
N ASN A 8 2.03 11.13 -1.01
CA ASN A 8 2.20 11.62 -2.37
C ASN A 8 2.11 10.44 -3.36
N VAL A 9 2.19 10.75 -4.66
CA VAL A 9 2.10 9.75 -5.74
C VAL A 9 3.20 8.69 -5.70
N GLU A 10 4.31 8.97 -5.02
CA GLU A 10 5.47 8.09 -4.87
C GLU A 10 5.44 7.29 -3.55
N THR A 11 4.44 7.51 -2.70
CA THR A 11 4.37 6.88 -1.37
C THR A 11 4.19 5.38 -1.50
N GLN A 12 5.08 4.64 -0.87
CA GLN A 12 4.94 3.20 -0.71
C GLN A 12 4.73 2.82 0.76
N ALA A 13 3.94 1.79 0.99
CA ALA A 13 3.55 1.31 2.29
C ALA A 13 3.79 -0.20 2.43
N ILE A 14 3.97 -0.63 3.68
CA ILE A 14 3.99 -2.03 4.08
C ILE A 14 2.60 -2.39 4.57
N PHE A 15 1.99 -3.42 3.99
CA PHE A 15 0.67 -3.88 4.40
C PHE A 15 0.80 -4.97 5.46
N PHE A 16 0.42 -4.70 6.70
CA PHE A 16 0.47 -5.69 7.78
C PHE A 16 -0.82 -6.51 7.83
N ASN A 17 -0.69 -7.84 7.96
CA ASN A 17 -1.76 -8.84 7.95
C ASN A 17 -2.47 -8.94 6.59
N TYR A 18 -2.31 -10.07 5.89
CA TYR A 18 -2.88 -10.23 4.56
C TYR A 18 -4.41 -10.19 4.57
N LYS A 19 -4.95 -9.21 3.83
CA LYS A 19 -6.38 -9.06 3.53
C LYS A 19 -6.52 -8.76 2.05
N GLU A 20 -6.97 -9.75 1.28
CA GLU A 20 -7.08 -9.67 -0.19
C GLU A 20 -7.87 -8.45 -0.67
N LYS A 21 -9.10 -8.24 -0.16
CA LYS A 21 -9.97 -7.15 -0.62
C LYS A 21 -9.37 -5.75 -0.38
N PRO A 22 -8.84 -5.40 0.82
CA PRO A 22 -8.13 -4.14 1.02
C PRO A 22 -6.91 -3.95 0.11
N VAL A 23 -6.10 -5.00 -0.09
CA VAL A 23 -4.93 -4.96 -0.97
C VAL A 23 -5.36 -4.64 -2.40
N GLN A 24 -6.33 -5.37 -2.94
CA GLN A 24 -6.82 -5.13 -4.29
C GLN A 24 -7.38 -3.72 -4.46
N ARG A 25 -8.13 -3.20 -3.48
CA ARG A 25 -8.66 -1.82 -3.52
C ARG A 25 -7.57 -0.75 -3.57
N MET A 26 -6.46 -0.96 -2.88
CA MET A 26 -5.31 -0.04 -2.97
C MET A 26 -4.67 -0.09 -4.36
N LEU A 27 -4.51 -1.28 -4.93
CA LEU A 27 -3.93 -1.45 -6.27
C LEU A 27 -4.86 -0.92 -7.38
N ASP A 28 -6.16 -1.14 -7.27
CA ASP A 28 -7.16 -0.58 -8.19
C ASP A 28 -7.12 0.95 -8.15
N PHE A 29 -7.02 1.53 -6.96
CA PHE A 29 -6.86 2.98 -6.80
C PHE A 29 -5.56 3.48 -7.44
N ASP A 30 -4.45 2.78 -7.24
CA ASP A 30 -3.17 3.13 -7.86
C ASP A 30 -3.27 3.14 -9.40
N PHE A 31 -3.96 2.15 -9.97
CA PHE A 31 -4.19 2.04 -11.41
C PHE A 31 -5.06 3.20 -11.93
N VAL A 32 -6.20 3.48 -11.28
CA VAL A 32 -7.10 4.57 -11.67
C VAL A 32 -6.42 5.94 -11.54
N CYS A 33 -5.54 6.11 -10.55
CA CYS A 33 -4.74 7.32 -10.38
C CYS A 33 -3.51 7.40 -11.32
N GLY A 34 -3.26 6.39 -12.16
CA GLY A 34 -2.15 6.39 -13.11
C GLY A 34 -0.77 6.39 -12.46
N ARG A 35 -0.64 5.76 -11.28
CA ARG A 35 0.65 5.67 -10.60
C ARG A 35 1.64 4.81 -11.38
N SER A 36 2.89 5.26 -11.45
CA SER A 36 3.98 4.49 -12.04
C SER A 36 4.43 3.33 -11.17
N THR A 37 4.29 3.47 -9.84
CA THR A 37 4.63 2.44 -8.85
C THR A 37 3.45 2.14 -7.92
N PRO A 38 3.17 0.86 -7.63
CA PRO A 38 2.14 0.48 -6.66
C PRO A 38 2.40 1.08 -5.27
N SER A 39 1.32 1.45 -4.58
CA SER A 39 1.33 1.93 -3.20
C SER A 39 1.77 0.88 -2.20
N ILE A 40 1.56 -0.40 -2.49
CA ILE A 40 1.95 -1.51 -1.62
C ILE A 40 3.30 -2.03 -2.08
N ALA A 41 4.34 -1.87 -1.26
CA ALA A 41 5.68 -2.41 -1.54
C ALA A 41 5.82 -3.87 -1.09
N CYS A 42 5.22 -4.22 0.04
CA CYS A 42 5.21 -5.60 0.54
C CYS A 42 4.06 -5.84 1.52
N ILE A 43 3.80 -7.13 1.80
CA ILE A 43 2.78 -7.58 2.74
C ILE A 43 3.47 -8.42 3.82
N VAL A 44 3.27 -8.06 5.08
CA VAL A 44 3.75 -8.83 6.23
C VAL A 44 2.62 -9.73 6.72
N VAL A 45 2.81 -11.04 6.64
CA VAL A 45 1.90 -12.04 7.18
C VAL A 45 2.55 -12.66 8.41
N PRO A 46 2.24 -12.19 9.63
CA PRO A 46 2.76 -12.84 10.82
C PRO A 46 2.24 -14.28 10.85
N GLY A 47 3.16 -15.25 10.95
CA GLY A 47 2.77 -16.65 11.13
C GLY A 47 2.04 -16.84 12.46
N SER A 48 1.10 -17.78 12.49
CA SER A 48 0.59 -18.36 13.74
C SER A 48 1.66 -19.30 14.30
N THR A 49 2.57 -18.80 15.14
CA THR A 49 3.39 -19.67 15.99
C THR A 49 2.70 -19.73 17.34
N GLY A 50 1.74 -20.66 17.44
CA GLY A 50 1.06 -21.05 18.67
C GLY A 50 1.15 -22.56 18.81
#